data_AF-A0A941G137-F1
#
_entry.id   AF-A0A941G137-F1
#
_cell.length_a   1.000
_cell.length_b   1.000
_cell.length_c   1.000
_cell.angle_alpha   90.00
_cell.angle_beta   90.00
_cell.angle_gamma   90.00
#
_symmetry.space_group_name_H-M   'P 1'
#
loop_
_entity.id
_entity.type
_entity.pdbx_description
1 polymer ?
#
loop_
_entity_poly.entity_id
_entity_poly.type
_entity_poly.pdbx_seq_one_letter_code
_entity_poly.pdbx_strand_id
1 'polypeptide(L)'
;MVMAQTSVDCGARSTPVVDRLVCNSPSLLALDAKFGRAYAAARDANADKKAFLARAQADLAWRQQNCRDSACIEEWFNNVTPQYSALAASGRAYGVQPVESKRATTTRDGQNGSQQFNLAIGQCAVVRGMVSGVPTWRDNGVPMERAWFNVASALSPFAPNAALMQQWEHAVAQIYSSSLSPAEVGARYESMCDQYQSLDIPAPRPR
;
A
#
# COMPACT_ATOMS: atom_id res chain seq x y z
N MET A 1 5.63 21.64 9.37
CA MET A 1 6.30 21.69 8.06
C MET A 1 5.22 21.61 6.99
N VAL A 2 5.04 22.67 6.20
CA VAL A 2 4.09 22.67 5.08
C VAL A 2 4.83 22.11 3.87
N MET A 3 4.38 20.98 3.32
CA MET A 3 4.97 20.49 2.08
C MET A 3 4.53 21.41 0.95
N ALA A 4 5.51 22.01 0.27
CA ALA A 4 5.30 22.72 -0.99
C ALA A 4 5.05 21.70 -2.13
N GLN A 5 4.95 22.17 -3.37
CA GLN A 5 4.76 21.30 -4.54
C GLN A 5 5.87 20.25 -4.72
N THR A 6 6.99 20.40 -4.02
CA THR A 6 8.15 19.50 -3.98
C THR A 6 8.38 18.99 -2.56
N SER A 7 8.92 17.77 -2.43
CA SER A 7 9.22 17.16 -1.11
C SER A 7 10.65 17.40 -0.63
N VAL A 8 11.45 18.12 -1.42
CA VAL A 8 12.83 18.51 -1.12
C VAL A 8 12.99 20.02 -1.21
N ASP A 9 13.95 20.56 -0.45
CA ASP A 9 14.36 21.98 -0.52
C ASP A 9 15.74 22.10 -1.17
N CYS A 10 15.78 22.41 -2.47
CA CYS A 10 17.01 22.55 -3.24
C CYS A 10 17.83 23.81 -2.91
N GLY A 11 17.29 24.75 -2.11
CA GLY A 11 17.98 25.99 -1.72
C GLY A 11 18.71 25.89 -0.38
N ALA A 12 18.53 24.81 0.38
CA ALA A 12 19.08 24.68 1.72
C ALA A 12 20.60 24.44 1.73
N ARG A 13 21.34 25.25 2.51
CA ARG A 13 22.82 25.16 2.69
C ARG A 13 23.32 23.81 3.21
N SER A 14 22.49 23.08 3.95
CA SER A 14 22.77 21.73 4.44
C SER A 14 21.70 20.79 3.93
N THR A 15 21.76 20.46 2.64
CA THR A 15 20.78 19.57 2.02
C THR A 15 21.10 18.12 2.40
N PRO A 16 20.13 17.36 2.96
CA PRO A 16 20.25 15.92 3.14
C PRO A 16 20.72 15.22 1.86
N VAL A 17 21.36 14.04 1.99
CA VAL A 17 21.88 13.27 0.83
C VAL A 17 20.79 13.07 -0.23
N VAL A 18 19.58 12.70 0.20
CA VAL A 18 18.44 12.51 -0.69
C VAL A 18 18.07 13.80 -1.41
N ASP A 19 18.00 14.91 -0.69
CA ASP A 19 17.64 16.20 -1.27
C ASP A 19 18.67 16.61 -2.34
N ARG A 20 19.97 16.40 -2.09
CA ARG A 20 21.01 16.64 -3.12
C ARG A 20 20.81 15.75 -4.34
N LEU A 21 20.50 14.47 -4.15
CA LEU A 21 20.28 13.53 -5.26
C LEU A 21 19.06 13.92 -6.09
N VAL A 22 17.95 14.29 -5.45
CA VAL A 22 16.74 14.74 -6.13
C VAL A 22 16.98 16.05 -6.88
N CYS A 23 17.61 17.03 -6.24
CA CYS A 23 17.84 18.35 -6.82
C CYS A 23 18.83 18.33 -8.00
N ASN A 24 19.80 17.40 -8.01
CA ASN A 24 20.77 17.26 -9.09
C ASN A 24 20.30 16.34 -10.23
N SER A 25 19.10 15.75 -10.13
CA SER A 25 18.58 14.81 -11.12
C SER A 25 17.22 15.27 -11.66
N PRO A 26 17.12 15.69 -12.94
CA PRO A 26 15.85 16.09 -13.52
C PRO A 26 14.77 14.99 -13.49
N SER A 27 15.16 13.72 -13.62
CA SER A 27 14.22 12.60 -13.55
C SER A 27 13.66 12.41 -12.13
N LEU A 28 14.51 12.49 -11.11
CA LEU A 28 14.07 12.40 -9.72
C LEU A 28 13.25 13.61 -9.31
N LEU A 29 13.59 14.81 -9.78
CA LEU A 29 12.82 16.01 -9.54
C LEU A 29 11.41 15.92 -10.16
N ALA A 30 11.27 15.28 -11.33
CA ALA A 30 9.97 15.03 -11.93
C ALA A 30 9.13 14.03 -11.10
N LEU A 31 9.76 13.00 -10.53
CA LEU A 31 9.11 12.07 -9.60
C LEU A 31 8.70 12.76 -8.29
N ASP A 32 9.56 13.64 -7.78
CA ASP A 32 9.28 14.47 -6.59
C ASP A 32 8.04 15.35 -6.80
N ALA A 33 7.95 16.02 -7.94
CA ALA A 33 6.78 16.82 -8.29
C ALA A 33 5.51 15.97 -8.46
N LYS A 34 5.62 14.74 -8.98
CA LYS A 34 4.48 13.79 -9.05
C LYS A 34 4.01 13.41 -7.66
N PHE A 35 4.94 13.05 -6.77
CA PHE A 35 4.65 12.76 -5.37
C PHE A 35 4.03 13.96 -4.66
N GLY A 36 4.56 15.16 -4.84
CA GLY A 36 4.02 16.39 -4.24
C GLY A 36 2.57 16.66 -4.62
N ARG A 37 2.19 16.43 -5.89
CA ARG A 37 0.79 16.52 -6.35
C ARG A 37 -0.10 15.46 -5.71
N ALA A 38 0.34 14.20 -5.66
CA ALA A 38 -0.41 13.12 -5.02
C ALA A 38 -0.59 13.37 -3.51
N TYR A 39 0.47 13.83 -2.85
CA TYR A 39 0.46 14.24 -1.45
C TYR A 39 -0.55 15.36 -1.20
N ALA A 40 -0.54 16.43 -2.01
CA ALA A 40 -1.45 17.55 -1.85
C ALA A 40 -2.91 17.11 -2.00
N ALA A 41 -3.21 16.33 -3.04
CA ALA A 41 -4.55 15.77 -3.26
C ALA A 41 -4.99 14.87 -2.09
N ALA A 42 -4.10 14.01 -1.60
CA ALA A 42 -4.37 13.15 -0.46
C ALA A 42 -4.60 13.95 0.81
N ARG A 43 -3.73 14.94 1.08
CA ARG A 43 -3.85 15.83 2.23
C ARG A 43 -5.20 16.50 2.22
N ASP A 44 -5.63 17.05 1.09
CA ASP A 44 -6.86 17.83 0.99
C ASP A 44 -8.11 16.93 1.14
N ALA A 45 -8.08 15.72 0.58
CA ALA A 45 -9.16 14.73 0.68
C ALA A 45 -9.30 14.04 2.05
N ASN A 46 -8.25 14.01 2.88
CA ASN A 46 -8.28 13.34 4.18
C ASN A 46 -8.87 14.23 5.28
N ALA A 47 -9.85 13.74 6.05
CA ALA A 47 -10.43 14.51 7.15
C ALA A 47 -9.58 14.46 8.45
N ASP A 48 -8.88 13.36 8.72
CA ASP A 48 -7.89 13.31 9.81
C ASP A 48 -6.50 13.77 9.30
N LYS A 49 -6.30 15.09 9.34
CA LYS A 49 -5.04 15.71 8.92
C LYS A 49 -3.87 15.29 9.81
N LYS A 50 -4.09 14.96 11.09
CA LYS A 50 -3.01 14.63 12.04
C LYS A 50 -2.44 13.25 11.71
N ALA A 51 -3.30 12.25 11.54
CA ALA A 51 -2.87 10.90 11.15
C ALA A 51 -2.18 10.90 9.78
N PHE A 52 -2.73 11.66 8.82
CA PHE A 52 -2.11 11.83 7.50
C PHE A 52 -0.69 12.42 7.59
N LEU A 53 -0.52 13.50 8.35
CA LEU A 53 0.79 14.15 8.52
C LEU A 53 1.80 13.23 9.21
N ALA A 54 1.39 12.44 10.20
CA ALA A 54 2.26 11.48 10.88
C ALA A 54 2.77 10.41 9.90
N ARG A 55 1.89 9.86 9.06
CA ARG A 55 2.27 8.90 8.01
C ARG A 55 3.29 9.52 7.04
N ALA A 56 2.99 10.71 6.52
CA ALA A 56 3.89 11.36 5.58
C ALA A 56 5.26 11.69 6.16
N GLN A 57 5.31 12.08 7.44
CA GLN A 57 6.58 12.27 8.13
C GLN A 57 7.37 10.97 8.25
N ALA A 58 6.71 9.85 8.57
CA ALA A 58 7.36 8.54 8.64
C ALA A 58 7.91 8.11 7.27
N ASP A 59 7.13 8.23 6.19
CA ASP A 59 7.53 7.87 4.83
C ASP A 59 8.78 8.67 4.38
N LEU A 60 8.78 9.98 4.64
CA LEU A 60 9.90 10.86 4.30
C LEU A 60 11.12 10.62 5.18
N ALA A 61 10.94 10.39 6.49
CA ALA A 61 12.04 10.08 7.40
C ALA A 61 12.72 8.77 6.99
N TRP A 62 11.94 7.74 6.64
CA TRP A 62 12.47 6.49 6.12
C TRP A 62 13.30 6.72 4.87
N ARG A 63 12.81 7.52 3.90
CA ARG A 63 13.56 7.86 2.68
C ARG A 63 14.91 8.48 3.02
N GLN A 64 14.93 9.48 3.91
CA GLN A 64 16.17 10.16 4.32
C GLN A 64 17.16 9.20 5.00
N GLN A 65 16.67 8.28 5.81
CA GLN A 65 17.51 7.34 6.56
C GLN A 65 18.04 6.19 5.69
N ASN A 66 17.28 5.73 4.70
CA ASN A 66 17.57 4.47 4.01
C ASN A 66 18.12 4.66 2.59
N CYS A 67 17.75 5.74 1.89
CA CYS A 67 18.25 5.96 0.54
C CYS A 67 19.58 6.70 0.51
N ARG A 68 20.52 6.19 -0.31
CA ARG A 68 21.86 6.75 -0.51
C ARG A 68 22.23 6.96 -1.98
N ASP A 69 21.39 6.52 -2.90
CA ASP A 69 21.57 6.65 -4.34
C ASP A 69 20.24 6.94 -5.04
N SER A 70 20.33 7.26 -6.34
CA SER A 70 19.18 7.60 -7.17
C SER A 70 18.21 6.44 -7.38
N ALA A 71 18.70 5.19 -7.43
CA ALA A 71 17.88 4.01 -7.68
C ALA A 71 16.92 3.75 -6.51
N CYS A 72 17.41 3.84 -5.26
CA CYS A 72 16.58 3.74 -4.07
C CYS A 72 15.50 4.82 -4.03
N ILE A 73 15.85 6.06 -4.40
CA ILE A 73 14.91 7.18 -4.40
C ILE A 73 13.83 7.00 -5.46
N GLU A 74 14.20 6.54 -6.66
CA GLU A 74 13.27 6.24 -7.74
C GLU A 74 12.29 5.13 -7.35
N GLU A 75 12.80 4.01 -6.79
CA GLU A 75 11.97 2.91 -6.29
C GLU A 75 11.01 3.39 -5.20
N TRP A 76 11.52 4.21 -4.26
CA TRP A 76 10.68 4.81 -3.22
C TRP A 76 9.53 5.64 -3.81
N PHE A 77 9.81 6.52 -4.78
CA PHE A 77 8.76 7.33 -5.43
C PHE A 77 7.74 6.45 -6.15
N ASN A 78 8.18 5.42 -6.86
CA ASN A 78 7.31 4.52 -7.63
C ASN A 78 6.38 3.71 -6.71
N ASN A 79 6.83 3.36 -5.50
CA ASN A 79 6.03 2.60 -4.54
C ASN A 79 5.13 3.47 -3.67
N VAL A 80 5.59 4.66 -3.28
CA VAL A 80 4.86 5.52 -2.34
C VAL A 80 3.82 6.39 -3.06
N THR A 81 4.13 6.92 -4.25
CA THR A 81 3.22 7.83 -4.99
C THR A 81 1.83 7.21 -5.25
N PRO A 82 1.69 5.95 -5.70
CA PRO A 82 0.38 5.34 -5.93
C PRO A 82 -0.48 5.26 -4.66
N GLN A 83 0.15 5.10 -3.49
CA GLN A 83 -0.56 5.04 -2.21
C GLN A 83 -1.20 6.39 -1.85
N TYR A 84 -0.47 7.50 -2.06
CA TYR A 84 -1.03 8.84 -1.87
C TYR A 84 -2.14 9.13 -2.89
N SER A 85 -1.99 8.71 -4.15
CA SER A 85 -3.06 8.80 -5.13
C SER A 85 -4.33 8.04 -4.70
N ALA A 86 -4.18 6.84 -4.12
CA ALA A 86 -5.29 6.05 -3.58
C ALA A 86 -5.95 6.73 -2.36
N LEU A 87 -5.16 7.34 -1.47
CA LEU A 87 -5.67 8.14 -0.36
C LEU A 87 -6.47 9.36 -0.83
N ALA A 88 -6.02 10.02 -1.90
CA ALA A 88 -6.74 11.13 -2.52
C ALA A 88 -8.09 10.69 -3.10
N ALA A 89 -8.13 9.54 -3.78
CA ALA A 89 -9.34 9.01 -4.40
C ALA A 89 -10.36 8.49 -3.38
N SER A 90 -9.92 8.06 -2.19
CA SER A 90 -10.79 7.41 -1.20
C SER A 90 -11.45 8.37 -0.21
N GLY A 91 -11.05 9.64 -0.13
CA GLY A 91 -11.79 10.75 0.50
C GLY A 91 -12.30 10.54 1.93
N ARG A 92 -11.80 9.55 2.68
CA ARG A 92 -12.30 9.21 4.02
C ARG A 92 -11.24 9.39 5.08
N ALA A 93 -11.65 10.08 6.16
CA ALA A 93 -10.96 10.08 7.43
C ALA A 93 -10.65 8.66 7.87
N TYR A 94 -9.44 8.45 8.36
CA TYR A 94 -9.14 7.39 9.30
C TYR A 94 -9.92 7.68 10.58
N GLY A 95 -11.00 6.93 10.87
CA GLY A 95 -11.87 7.17 12.03
C GLY A 95 -13.30 6.61 11.88
N VAL A 96 -13.50 5.33 12.24
CA VAL A 96 -14.64 4.75 12.97
C VAL A 96 -16.06 5.31 12.65
N GLN A 97 -16.82 4.71 11.71
CA GLN A 97 -18.05 3.87 11.86
C GLN A 97 -19.00 3.84 10.61
N PRO A 98 -20.21 3.21 10.63
CA PRO A 98 -20.52 2.10 9.72
C PRO A 98 -21.73 2.39 8.79
N VAL A 99 -21.76 1.92 7.55
CA VAL A 99 -23.06 1.92 6.83
C VAL A 99 -23.16 0.84 5.77
N GLU A 100 -23.94 -0.18 6.13
CA GLU A 100 -25.04 -0.78 5.38
C GLU A 100 -25.06 -0.50 3.86
N SER A 101 -24.66 -1.52 3.10
CA SER A 101 -24.70 -1.50 1.64
C SER A 101 -26.11 -1.82 1.15
N LYS A 102 -26.89 -0.78 0.83
CA LYS A 102 -28.05 -0.94 -0.05
C LYS A 102 -27.59 -0.93 -1.50
N ARG A 103 -27.67 -2.14 -2.06
CA ARG A 103 -27.74 -2.53 -3.48
C ARG A 103 -28.23 -1.40 -4.40
N ALA A 104 -27.47 -1.12 -5.46
CA ALA A 104 -28.02 -0.57 -6.69
C ALA A 104 -27.27 -1.15 -7.90
N THR A 105 -28.01 -2.00 -8.60
CA THR A 105 -27.80 -2.52 -9.95
C THR A 105 -27.61 -1.38 -10.95
N THR A 106 -26.77 -1.57 -11.99
CA THR A 106 -27.13 -1.51 -13.44
C THR A 106 -25.89 -1.28 -14.33
N THR A 107 -25.44 -2.39 -14.92
CA THR A 107 -25.14 -2.67 -16.35
C THR A 107 -24.63 -1.60 -17.33
N ARG A 108 -23.54 -1.99 -18.05
CA ARG A 108 -23.22 -1.94 -19.51
C ARG A 108 -21.74 -1.60 -19.69
N ASP A 109 -20.94 -2.13 -20.61
CA ASP A 109 -21.09 -3.18 -21.63
C ASP A 109 -19.67 -3.58 -22.04
N GLY A 110 -19.50 -4.87 -22.36
CA GLY A 110 -18.45 -5.52 -23.15
C GLY A 110 -17.00 -4.99 -23.15
N GLN A 111 -16.06 -5.86 -22.76
CA GLN A 111 -15.02 -6.35 -23.69
C GLN A 111 -14.32 -7.64 -23.18
N ASN A 112 -14.34 -8.63 -24.07
CA ASN A 112 -13.45 -9.77 -24.31
C ASN A 112 -13.11 -10.80 -23.21
N GLY A 113 -13.52 -12.03 -23.52
CA GLY A 113 -13.20 -13.24 -22.77
C GLY A 113 -11.77 -13.73 -22.98
N SER A 114 -11.06 -13.87 -21.88
CA SER A 114 -10.25 -15.04 -21.55
C SER A 114 -9.90 -14.91 -20.07
N GLN A 115 -10.21 -15.93 -19.29
CA GLN A 115 -9.81 -16.06 -17.89
C GLN A 115 -10.33 -14.97 -16.93
N GLN A 116 -11.58 -15.12 -16.49
CA GLN A 116 -11.84 -14.85 -15.07
C GLN A 116 -11.12 -15.96 -14.26
N PHE A 117 -9.79 -15.86 -14.13
CA PHE A 117 -9.12 -16.41 -12.97
C PHE A 117 -9.92 -15.90 -11.77
N ASN A 118 -10.35 -16.79 -10.89
CA ASN A 118 -11.12 -16.41 -9.72
C ASN A 118 -10.24 -15.42 -8.94
N LEU A 119 -10.48 -14.12 -9.13
CA LEU A 119 -9.58 -13.04 -8.71
C LEU A 119 -9.36 -13.12 -7.19
N ALA A 120 -10.37 -13.61 -6.48
CA ALA A 120 -10.33 -13.94 -5.07
C ALA A 120 -9.28 -15.01 -4.73
N ILE A 121 -9.12 -16.07 -5.53
CA ILE A 121 -8.09 -17.12 -5.33
C ILE A 121 -6.69 -16.54 -5.56
N GLY A 122 -6.50 -15.75 -6.62
CA GLY A 122 -5.22 -15.08 -6.89
C GLY A 122 -4.83 -14.08 -5.80
N GLN A 123 -5.79 -13.29 -5.32
CA GLN A 123 -5.62 -12.38 -4.18
C GLN A 123 -5.26 -13.13 -2.90
N CYS A 124 -5.93 -14.25 -2.64
CA CYS A 124 -5.66 -15.10 -1.49
C CYS A 124 -4.24 -15.68 -1.50
N ALA A 125 -3.75 -16.13 -2.65
CA ALA A 125 -2.39 -16.65 -2.78
C ALA A 125 -1.33 -15.56 -2.49
N VAL A 126 -1.53 -14.35 -3.02
CA VAL A 126 -0.63 -13.20 -2.79
C VAL A 126 -0.64 -12.79 -1.31
N VAL A 127 -1.83 -12.64 -0.72
CA VAL A 127 -2.02 -12.33 0.70
C VAL A 127 -1.31 -13.35 1.59
N ARG A 128 -1.56 -14.65 1.37
CA ARG A 128 -0.95 -15.74 2.15
C ARG A 128 0.56 -15.73 2.04
N GLY A 129 1.10 -15.57 0.83
CA GLY A 129 2.54 -15.57 0.60
C GLY A 129 3.24 -14.40 1.30
N MET A 130 2.65 -13.21 1.25
CA MET A 130 3.26 -12.01 1.83
C MET A 130 3.15 -11.97 3.35
N VAL A 131 1.97 -12.34 3.88
CA VAL A 131 1.72 -12.29 5.32
C VAL A 131 2.45 -13.43 6.06
N SER A 132 2.60 -14.61 5.44
CA SER A 132 3.42 -15.69 6.02
C SER A 132 4.93 -15.38 6.03
N GLY A 133 5.38 -14.37 5.27
CA GLY A 133 6.75 -13.86 5.32
C GLY A 133 7.06 -12.97 6.54
N VAL A 134 6.03 -12.45 7.23
CA VAL A 134 6.19 -11.50 8.35
C VAL A 134 7.03 -12.08 9.50
N PRO A 135 6.83 -13.32 9.97
CA PRO A 135 7.71 -13.92 10.98
C PRO A 135 9.16 -14.03 10.52
N THR A 136 9.41 -14.39 9.26
CA THR A 136 10.77 -14.47 8.70
C THR A 136 11.45 -13.10 8.71
N TRP A 137 10.72 -12.03 8.38
CA TRP A 137 11.25 -10.66 8.44
C TRP A 137 11.55 -10.22 9.88
N ARG A 138 10.63 -10.49 10.81
CA ARG A 138 10.83 -10.28 12.25
C ARG A 138 12.11 -10.97 12.74
N ASP A 139 12.24 -12.26 12.45
CA ASP A 139 13.36 -13.09 12.93
C ASP A 139 14.70 -12.68 12.32
N ASN A 140 14.68 -12.10 11.11
CA ASN A 140 15.84 -11.52 10.45
C ASN A 140 16.10 -10.04 10.83
N GLY A 141 15.36 -9.48 11.79
CA GLY A 141 15.55 -8.11 12.27
C GLY A 141 15.11 -7.01 11.30
N VAL A 142 14.29 -7.33 10.31
CA VAL A 142 13.70 -6.34 9.39
C VAL A 142 12.67 -5.52 10.17
N PRO A 143 12.78 -4.19 10.27
CA PRO A 143 11.84 -3.36 11.03
C PRO A 143 10.38 -3.59 10.64
N MET A 144 9.46 -3.49 11.59
CA MET A 144 8.02 -3.72 11.39
C MET A 144 7.48 -2.86 10.24
N GLU A 145 7.94 -1.62 10.13
CA GLU A 145 7.55 -0.68 9.10
C GLU A 145 7.93 -1.20 7.70
N ARG A 146 9.09 -1.87 7.58
CA ARG A 146 9.53 -2.49 6.32
C ARG A 146 8.78 -3.79 6.03
N ALA A 147 8.49 -4.59 7.06
CA ALA A 147 7.64 -5.76 6.94
C ALA A 147 6.23 -5.36 6.45
N TRP A 148 5.66 -4.31 7.03
CA TRP A 148 4.39 -3.74 6.58
C TRP A 148 4.49 -3.21 5.15
N PHE A 149 5.54 -2.46 4.81
CA PHE A 149 5.74 -1.96 3.45
C PHE A 149 5.71 -3.08 2.40
N ASN A 150 6.37 -4.21 2.67
CA ASN A 150 6.38 -5.36 1.75
C ASN A 150 4.96 -5.94 1.56
N VAL A 151 4.21 -6.10 2.65
CA VAL A 151 2.82 -6.58 2.58
C VAL A 151 1.92 -5.57 1.87
N ALA A 152 2.00 -4.30 2.26
CA ALA A 152 1.19 -3.22 1.71
C ALA A 152 1.40 -3.07 0.19
N SER A 153 2.65 -3.18 -0.28
CA SER A 153 2.97 -3.11 -1.71
C SER A 153 2.27 -4.20 -2.50
N ALA A 154 2.28 -5.44 -1.99
CA ALA A 154 1.63 -6.57 -2.63
C ALA A 154 0.10 -6.53 -2.54
N LEU A 155 -0.46 -5.94 -1.49
CA LEU A 155 -1.90 -5.79 -1.31
C LEU A 155 -2.49 -4.58 -2.05
N SER A 156 -1.68 -3.57 -2.37
CA SER A 156 -2.14 -2.32 -2.98
C SER A 156 -2.98 -2.48 -4.26
N PRO A 157 -2.72 -3.46 -5.17
CA PRO A 157 -3.56 -3.66 -6.35
C PRO A 157 -4.96 -4.23 -6.03
N PHE A 158 -5.13 -4.77 -4.82
CA PHE A 158 -6.29 -5.56 -4.42
C PHE A 158 -7.05 -4.96 -3.25
N ALA A 159 -6.49 -3.94 -2.59
CA ALA A 159 -7.11 -3.29 -1.46
C ALA A 159 -8.00 -2.13 -1.94
N PRO A 160 -9.34 -2.30 -1.98
CA PRO A 160 -10.25 -1.32 -2.57
C PRO A 160 -10.33 -0.01 -1.77
N ASN A 161 -9.78 0.03 -0.55
CA ASN A 161 -9.80 1.21 0.30
C ASN A 161 -8.74 1.17 1.42
N ALA A 162 -8.51 2.33 2.01
CA ALA A 162 -7.57 2.53 3.10
C ALA A 162 -7.95 1.79 4.40
N ALA A 163 -9.24 1.54 4.64
CA ALA A 163 -9.68 0.82 5.83
C ALA A 163 -9.25 -0.66 5.78
N LEU A 164 -9.28 -1.27 4.61
CA LEU A 164 -8.73 -2.61 4.43
C LEU A 164 -7.22 -2.62 4.63
N MET A 165 -6.50 -1.61 4.11
CA MET A 165 -5.06 -1.47 4.34
C MET A 165 -4.72 -1.30 5.83
N GLN A 166 -5.51 -0.53 6.59
CA GLN A 166 -5.35 -0.40 8.04
C GLN A 166 -5.53 -1.73 8.77
N GLN A 167 -6.57 -2.49 8.42
CA GLN A 167 -6.83 -3.79 9.03
C GLN A 167 -5.65 -4.74 8.78
N TRP A 168 -5.08 -4.69 7.57
CA TRP A 168 -3.87 -5.43 7.25
C TRP A 168 -2.64 -4.95 8.01
N GLU A 169 -2.47 -3.64 8.19
CA GLU A 169 -1.37 -3.08 9.00
C GLU A 169 -1.43 -3.59 10.44
N HIS A 170 -2.61 -3.55 11.06
CA HIS A 170 -2.83 -4.10 12.40
C HIS A 170 -2.57 -5.61 12.46
N ALA A 171 -3.04 -6.37 11.47
CA ALA A 171 -2.80 -7.81 11.40
C ALA A 171 -1.31 -8.13 11.29
N VAL A 172 -0.58 -7.41 10.44
CA VAL A 172 0.87 -7.53 10.29
C VAL A 172 1.58 -7.15 11.59
N ALA A 173 1.17 -6.09 12.27
CA ALA A 173 1.72 -5.69 13.58
C ALA A 173 1.55 -6.79 14.63
N GLN A 174 0.38 -7.43 14.68
CA GLN A 174 0.11 -8.54 15.60
C GLN A 174 0.96 -9.76 15.28
N ILE A 175 1.10 -10.12 14.01
CA ILE A 175 1.96 -11.25 13.59
C ILE A 175 3.42 -10.94 13.92
N TYR A 176 3.88 -9.73 13.61
CA TYR A 176 5.25 -9.27 13.83
C TYR A 176 5.63 -9.25 15.32
N SER A 177 4.69 -8.98 16.22
CA SER A 177 4.91 -9.01 17.68
C SER A 177 4.65 -10.37 18.33
N SER A 178 4.11 -11.34 17.59
CA SER A 178 3.81 -12.68 18.09
C SER A 178 5.03 -13.61 18.06
N SER A 179 4.89 -14.81 18.64
CA SER A 179 5.83 -15.93 18.49
C SER A 179 5.45 -16.89 17.35
N LEU A 180 4.47 -16.53 16.50
CA LEU A 180 4.03 -17.41 15.41
C LEU A 180 5.14 -17.62 14.40
N SER A 181 5.26 -18.85 13.90
CA SER A 181 6.14 -19.24 12.80
C SER A 181 5.51 -18.93 11.43
N PRO A 182 6.31 -18.88 10.35
CA PRO A 182 5.79 -18.74 8.99
C PRO A 182 4.73 -19.79 8.63
N ALA A 183 4.94 -21.04 9.08
CA ALA A 183 4.03 -22.15 8.81
C ALA A 183 2.67 -21.97 9.50
N GLU A 184 2.66 -21.54 10.77
CA GLU A 184 1.42 -21.28 11.52
C GLU A 184 0.63 -20.12 10.93
N VAL A 185 1.31 -19.04 10.54
CA VAL A 185 0.66 -17.91 9.84
C VAL A 185 0.13 -18.36 8.49
N GLY A 186 0.91 -19.12 7.72
CA GLY A 186 0.49 -19.68 6.43
C GLY A 186 -0.78 -20.51 6.53
N ALA A 187 -0.84 -21.46 7.48
CA ALA A 187 -1.99 -22.32 7.71
C ALA A 187 -3.24 -21.53 8.12
N ARG A 188 -3.08 -20.50 8.96
CA ARG A 188 -4.19 -19.63 9.38
C ARG A 188 -4.84 -18.92 8.19
N TYR A 189 -4.04 -18.38 7.28
CA TYR A 189 -4.55 -17.68 6.09
C TYR A 189 -5.00 -18.63 4.98
N GLU A 190 -4.46 -19.85 4.91
CA GLU A 190 -4.95 -20.91 4.02
C GLU A 190 -6.40 -21.29 4.35
N SER A 191 -6.70 -21.55 5.62
CA SER A 191 -8.07 -21.85 6.07
C SER A 191 -9.06 -20.71 5.77
N MET A 192 -8.62 -19.45 5.87
CA MET A 192 -9.44 -18.29 5.48
C MET A 192 -9.67 -18.21 3.96
N CYS A 193 -8.81 -18.83 3.16
CA CYS A 193 -8.88 -18.82 1.70
C CYS A 193 -9.63 -20.02 1.12
N ASP A 194 -9.76 -21.11 1.86
CA ASP A 194 -10.49 -22.33 1.46
C ASP A 194 -11.96 -22.05 1.13
N GLN A 195 -12.60 -21.10 1.82
CA GLN A 195 -13.98 -20.68 1.53
C GLN A 195 -14.18 -20.10 0.11
N TYR A 196 -13.11 -19.64 -0.54
CA TYR A 196 -13.15 -19.15 -1.93
C TYR A 196 -12.85 -20.25 -2.95
N GLN A 197 -12.31 -21.40 -2.52
CA GLN A 197 -12.10 -22.56 -3.37
C GLN A 197 -13.41 -23.31 -3.68
N SER A 198 -14.41 -23.23 -2.78
CA SER A 198 -15.71 -23.90 -2.94
C SER A 198 -16.73 -23.15 -3.80
N LEU A 199 -16.38 -21.96 -4.32
CA LEU A 199 -17.22 -21.22 -5.28
C LEU A 199 -17.05 -21.81 -6.69
N ASP A 200 -17.48 -23.06 -6.85
CA ASP A 200 -17.50 -23.76 -8.14
C ASP A 200 -18.68 -23.20 -8.96
N ILE A 201 -18.44 -22.15 -9.75
CA ILE A 201 -19.46 -21.60 -10.66
C ILE A 201 -19.46 -22.47 -11.92
N PRO A 202 -20.49 -23.30 -12.16
CA PRO A 202 -20.49 -24.20 -13.31
C PRO A 202 -20.48 -23.37 -14.59
N ALA A 203 -19.49 -23.63 -15.44
CA ALA A 203 -19.39 -23.01 -16.76
C ALA A 203 -20.65 -23.36 -17.58
N PRO A 204 -21.42 -22.37 -18.08
CA PRO A 204 -22.58 -22.66 -18.89
C PRO A 204 -22.12 -23.27 -20.23
N ARG A 205 -22.74 -24.40 -20.60
CA ARG A 205 -22.43 -25.12 -21.83
C ARG A 205 -23.08 -24.43 -23.05
N PRO A 206 -22.41 -24.40 -24.21
CA PRO A 206 -23.00 -23.82 -25.41
C PRO A 206 -24.15 -24.68 -25.96
N ARG A 207 -25.19 -24.04 -26.52
CA ARG A 207 -26.13 -24.65 -27.48
C ARG A 207 -25.78 -24.17 -28.87
#